data_AF-A0A951UWF2-F1
#
_entry.id   AF-A0A951UWF2-F1
#
_cell.length_a   1.000
_cell.length_b   1.000
_cell.length_c   1.000
_cell.angle_alpha   90.00
_cell.angle_beta   90.00
_cell.angle_gamma   90.00
#
_symmetry.space_group_name_H-M   'P 1'
#
loop_
_entity.id
_entity.type
_entity.pdbx_description
1 polymer ?
#
loop_
_entity_poly.entity_id
_entity_poly.type
_entity_poly.pdbx_seq_one_letter_code
_entity_poly.pdbx_strand_id
1 'polypeptide(L)' 'MKEELELNQIFVDPMYQKRGVSLALLNKAKEICPQGLSLHTLQQNRIACVFYEKQGFQARKLSINEINGQPNTEYYWIP' A
#
# COMPACT_ATOMS: atom_id res chain seq x y z
N MET A 1 8.58 2.42 21.13
CA MET A 1 8.18 1.77 19.87
C MET A 1 7.87 2.90 18.91
N LYS A 2 8.48 2.96 17.72
CA LYS A 2 8.09 3.99 16.74
C LYS A 2 6.64 3.69 16.33
N GLU A 3 5.77 4.70 16.34
CA GLU A 3 4.47 4.57 15.70
C GLU A 3 4.70 4.34 14.21
N GLU A 4 4.33 3.16 13.72
CA GLU A 4 4.29 2.88 12.29
C GLU A 4 3.02 3.53 11.75
N LEU A 5 3.18 4.56 10.91
CA LEU A 5 2.05 5.16 10.22
C LEU A 5 1.58 4.20 9.12
N GLU A 6 0.27 3.98 9.05
CA GLU A 6 -0.34 3.02 8.14
C GLU A 6 -1.25 3.73 7.14
N LEU A 7 -1.06 3.43 5.84
CA LEU A 7 -2.05 3.74 4.81
C LEU A 7 -3.11 2.65 4.81
N ASN A 8 -4.20 2.91 5.53
CA ASN A 8 -5.29 1.95 5.70
C ASN A 8 -6.01 1.63 4.39
N GLN A 9 -6.38 2.64 3.61
CA GLN A 9 -7.13 2.45 2.36
C GLN A 9 -6.74 3.48 1.30
N ILE A 10 -6.64 3.01 0.06
CA ILE A 10 -6.54 3.83 -1.13
C ILE A 10 -7.42 3.20 -2.21
N PHE A 11 -8.30 4.01 -2.80
CA PHE A 11 -9.18 3.58 -3.87
C PHE A 11 -9.24 4.65 -4.94
N VAL A 12 -9.24 4.21 -6.20
CA VAL A 12 -9.46 5.07 -7.35
C VAL A 12 -10.49 4.37 -8.23
N ASP A 13 -11.54 5.10 -8.56
CA ASP A 13 -12.60 4.63 -9.45
C ASP A 13 -12.00 4.11 -10.78
N PRO A 14 -12.43 2.93 -11.27
CA PRO A 14 -11.88 2.31 -12.48
C PRO A 14 -11.80 3.22 -13.71
N MET A 15 -12.74 4.16 -13.88
CA MET A 15 -12.75 5.10 -15.02
C MET A 15 -11.58 6.10 -14.97
N TYR A 16 -11.00 6.30 -13.79
CA TYR A 16 -9.93 7.25 -13.50
C TYR A 16 -8.57 6.58 -13.21
N GLN A 17 -8.50 5.25 -13.26
CA GLN A 17 -7.24 4.51 -13.13
C GLN A 17 -6.32 4.74 -14.32
N LYS A 18 -5.01 4.46 -14.15
CA LYS A 18 -3.95 4.66 -15.15
C LYS A 18 -3.76 6.12 -15.62
N ARG A 19 -4.33 7.09 -14.90
CA ARG A 19 -4.16 8.54 -15.14
C ARG A 19 -3.25 9.23 -14.11
N GLY A 20 -2.52 8.47 -13.31
CA GLY A 20 -1.64 8.99 -12.26
C GLY A 20 -2.32 9.32 -10.92
N VAL A 21 -3.64 9.15 -10.78
CA VAL A 21 -4.37 9.48 -9.54
C VAL A 21 -3.87 8.67 -8.33
N SER A 22 -3.72 7.34 -8.48
CA SER A 22 -3.19 6.48 -7.39
C SER A 22 -1.78 6.89 -6.98
N LEU A 23 -0.95 7.32 -7.94
CA LEU A 23 0.41 7.80 -7.68
C LEU A 23 0.40 9.13 -6.92
N ALA A 24 -0.45 10.08 -7.33
CA ALA A 24 -0.57 11.36 -6.65
C ALA A 24 -1.03 11.19 -5.19
N LEU A 25 -2.02 10.32 -4.95
CA LEU A 25 -2.50 9.99 -3.61
C LEU A 25 -1.41 9.32 -2.76
N LEU A 26 -0.70 8.34 -3.32
CA LEU A 26 0.38 7.65 -2.59
C LEU A 26 1.54 8.59 -2.27
N ASN A 27 1.94 9.45 -3.21
CA ASN A 27 2.96 10.47 -2.97
C ASN A 27 2.54 11.43 -1.86
N LYS A 28 1.26 11.82 -1.83
CA LYS A 28 0.76 12.67 -0.73
C LYS A 28 0.87 11.98 0.62
N ALA A 29 0.57 10.68 0.69
CA ALA A 29 0.73 9.90 1.93
C ALA A 29 2.21 9.84 2.37
N LYS A 30 3.14 9.66 1.43
CA LYS A 30 4.58 9.69 1.69
C LYS A 30 5.07 11.05 2.20
N GLU A 31 4.59 12.15 1.62
CA GLU A 31 4.90 13.51 2.10
C GLU A 31 4.44 13.74 3.54
N ILE A 32 3.26 13.22 3.91
CA ILE A 32 2.70 13.33 5.25
C ILE A 32 3.48 12.43 6.24
N CYS A 33 4.04 11.32 5.76
CA CYS A 33 4.73 10.31 6.55
C CYS A 33 6.22 10.20 6.20
N PRO A 34 7.03 11.25 6.43
CA PRO A 34 8.42 11.31 5.97
C PRO A 34 9.36 10.34 6.68
N GLN A 35 8.89 9.62 7.70
CA GLN A 35 9.67 8.60 8.42
C GLN A 35 9.42 7.17 7.91
N GLY A 36 8.50 7.02 6.94
CA GLY A 36 8.06 5.73 6.42
C GLY A 36 6.57 5.51 6.59
N LEU A 37 6.06 4.52 5.87
CA LEU A 37 4.64 4.19 5.76
C LEU A 37 4.49 2.69 5.56
N SER A 38 3.56 2.06 6.27
CA SER A 38 3.17 0.67 6.05
C SER A 38 1.80 0.59 5.36
N LEU A 39 1.51 -0.55 4.72
CA LEU A 39 0.19 -0.88 4.20
C LEU A 39 -0.01 -2.38 4.11
N HIS A 40 -1.29 -2.76 3.98
CA HIS A 40 -1.71 -4.12 3.74
C HIS A 40 -2.39 -4.24 2.37
N THR A 41 -2.12 -5.31 1.64
CA THR A 41 -2.86 -5.61 0.40
C THR A 41 -3.03 -7.11 0.17
N LEU A 42 -4.23 -7.49 -0.29
CA LEU A 42 -4.52 -8.88 -0.62
C LEU A 42 -3.57 -9.37 -1.72
N GLN A 43 -2.98 -10.56 -1.56
CA GLN A 43 -2.05 -11.13 -2.54
C GLN A 43 -2.70 -11.32 -3.93
N GLN A 44 -4.03 -11.50 -3.97
CA GLN A 44 -4.79 -11.63 -5.21
C GLN A 44 -4.90 -10.30 -5.96
N ASN A 45 -4.72 -9.16 -5.29
CA ASN A 45 -4.69 -7.83 -5.90
C ASN A 45 -3.33 -7.56 -6.54
N ARG A 46 -2.99 -8.36 -7.55
CA ARG A 46 -1.69 -8.31 -8.25
C ARG A 46 -1.37 -6.93 -8.81
N ILE A 47 -2.40 -6.19 -9.24
CA ILE A 47 -2.23 -4.81 -9.74
C ILE A 47 -1.71 -3.90 -8.62
N ALA A 48 -2.30 -4.00 -7.42
CA ALA A 48 -1.84 -3.22 -6.27
C ALA A 48 -0.45 -3.66 -5.78
N CYS A 49 -0.17 -4.97 -5.70
CA CYS A 49 1.17 -5.48 -5.34
C CYS A 49 2.25 -4.89 -6.25
N VAL A 50 2.09 -5.04 -7.57
CA VAL A 50 3.04 -4.51 -8.56
C VAL A 50 3.13 -2.99 -8.48
N PHE A 51 2.00 -2.30 -8.23
CA PHE A 51 2.00 -0.86 -8.05
C PHE A 51 2.85 -0.45 -6.84
N TYR A 52 2.62 -1.01 -5.66
CA TYR A 52 3.37 -0.64 -4.45
C TYR A 52 4.86 -0.95 -4.57
N GLU A 53 5.22 -2.12 -5.12
CA GLU A 53 6.62 -2.51 -5.37
C GLU A 53 7.33 -1.53 -6.30
N LYS A 54 6.68 -1.11 -7.40
CA LYS A 54 7.21 -0.07 -8.29
C LYS A 54 7.35 1.30 -7.62
N GLN A 55 6.58 1.56 -6.57
CA GLN A 55 6.68 2.77 -5.77
C GLN A 55 7.67 2.62 -4.60
N GLY A 56 8.49 1.57 -4.58
CA GLY A 56 9.56 1.40 -3.60
C GLY A 56 9.10 0.79 -2.27
N PHE A 57 7.88 0.28 -2.19
CA PHE A 57 7.49 -0.55 -1.04
C PHE A 57 8.13 -1.93 -1.14
N GLN A 58 8.52 -2.48 0.02
CA GLN A 58 9.09 -3.81 0.14
C GLN A 58 8.13 -4.71 0.93
N ALA A 59 7.84 -5.90 0.40
CA ALA A 59 7.06 -6.90 1.13
C ALA A 59 7.89 -7.42 2.31
N ARG A 60 7.36 -7.32 3.53
CA ARG A 60 8.04 -7.82 4.74
C ARG A 60 7.41 -9.07 5.32
N LYS A 61 6.09 -9.18 5.24
CA LYS A 61 5.35 -10.26 5.91
C LYS A 61 4.15 -10.68 5.10
N LEU A 62 3.90 -11.98 5.11
CA LEU A 62 2.65 -12.56 4.63
C LEU A 62 1.77 -12.85 5.85
N SER A 63 0.51 -12.51 5.76
CA SER A 63 -0.48 -12.74 6.81
C SER A 63 -1.80 -13.21 6.21
N ILE A 64 -2.75 -13.60 7.06
CA ILE A 64 -4.13 -13.84 6.67
C ILE A 64 -4.94 -12.65 7.15
N ASN A 65 -5.74 -12.05 6.27
CA ASN A 65 -6.67 -11.01 6.67
C ASN A 65 -7.78 -11.65 7.53
N GLU A 66 -7.92 -11.20 8.77
CA GLU A 66 -8.82 -11.80 9.75
C GLU A 66 -10.31 -11.62 9.40
N ILE A 67 -10.65 -10.61 8.58
CA ILE A 67 -12.04 -10.30 8.21
C ILE A 67 -12.54 -11.25 7.13
N ASN A 68 -11.72 -11.54 6.13
CA ASN A 68 -12.14 -12.30 4.94
C ASN A 68 -11.39 -13.63 4.74
N GLY A 69 -10.43 -13.95 5.60
CA GLY A 69 -9.64 -15.18 5.55
C GLY A 69 -8.66 -15.27 4.37
N GLN A 70 -8.43 -14.17 3.64
CA GLN A 70 -7.61 -14.20 2.43
C GLN A 70 -6.13 -13.87 2.71
N PRO A 71 -5.19 -14.46 1.95
CA PRO A 71 -3.78 -14.12 2.05
C PRO A 71 -3.52 -12.64 1.75
N ASN A 72 -2.75 -12.02 2.63
CA ASN A 72 -2.40 -10.60 2.65
C ASN A 72 -0.88 -10.45 2.60
N THR A 73 -0.41 -9.32 2.09
CA THR A 73 0.99 -8.91 2.13
C THR A 73 1.09 -7.58 2.86
N GLU A 74 1.99 -7.53 3.83
CA GLU A 74 2.36 -6.32 4.57
C GLU A 74 3.57 -5.70 3.89
N TYR A 75 3.39 -4.48 3.41
CA TYR A 75 4.38 -3.70 2.69
C TYR A 75 4.86 -2.54 3.54
N TYR A 76 6.14 -2.20 3.39
CA TYR A 76 6.76 -1.08 4.06
C TYR A 76 7.51 -0.21 3.06
N TRP A 77 7.34 1.09 3.17
CA TRP A 77 8.15 2.08 2.49
C TRP A 77 8.94 2.88 3.52
N ILE A 78 10.23 3.04 3.25
CA ILE A 78 11.15 3.93 3.95
C ILE A 78 11.70 4.87 2.87
N PRO A 79 11.81 6.18 3.14
CA PRO A 79 12.35 7.15 2.17
C PRO A 79 13.69 6.77 1.55
#